data_AF-A0ABD0LYQ6-F1
#
_entry.id   AF-A0ABD0LYQ6-F1
#
_cell.length_a   1.000
_cell.length_b   1.000
_cell.length_c   1.000
_cell.angle_alpha   90.00
_cell.angle_beta   90.00
_cell.angle_gamma   90.00
#
_symmetry.space_group_name_H-M   'P 1'
#
loop_
_entity.id
_entity.type
_entity.pdbx_description
1 polymer ?
#
loop_
_entity_poly.entity_id
_entity_poly.type
_entity_poly.pdbx_seq_one_letter_code
_entity_poly.pdbx_strand_id
1 'polypeptide(L)'
;MSSRGSSRSSTPTTGLSKLPPIITNEADREFLYELNGFIDRELSKINAQSEEQRYLVYKAVFNRVIEHVTAYKNLLTSIKKEYEDTIETIRTGQREAVFLQGKLKAMASEPSTLRNYKKRADELEERVSVVKKDNERLQKELEDLVAERMEREKKPEAKEIPKRELKKDHRRIPGLTLEESTDLTVLNKKLDRLDRQLKELNISLKTRFLPKTQKLQLKDTLDKKVSYRDELLWQSQVYKARGQKLKIALEAAQAYNRVKPPHQTVGDAVILAFQHAMGAATHTEKEHAAGEAGDSAASETTQSSTFEDDDPNKEKEAEMMLEYIEKFNELFEDDKFEEAAIHAANSPKGILRTQATLAKFRDVKTPYRGRSPLLAFCDAMMSSVKSAASRPNEGLSLDCCKAGINENRLDLIYHWLTQDKLTVTAEMGQLIRDHCSCQVPCMCGCQALAQNIFMRQRLHPDVMLCLLRQGKVHMAVQYGRSKGSLSDEVLLNLVKQCPSVQLVDTLLDYEGGKDGPLLPAGVVLTALKDSGNWTMGKGWLQKLMYGRCGTGV
;
A
#
# COMPACT_ATOMS: atom_id res chain seq x y z
N MET A 1 -16.74 -40.76 -17.24
CA MET A 1 -16.52 -41.77 -18.29
C MET A 1 -16.52 -41.06 -19.64
N SER A 2 -15.35 -40.86 -20.23
CA SER A 2 -15.14 -40.58 -21.66
C SER A 2 -13.64 -40.65 -21.92
N SER A 3 -13.26 -41.73 -22.59
CA SER A 3 -11.90 -42.10 -22.97
C SER A 3 -11.31 -41.10 -23.96
N ARG A 4 -10.26 -40.38 -23.55
CA ARG A 4 -9.42 -39.60 -24.48
C ARG A 4 -8.52 -40.56 -25.25
N GLY A 5 -8.86 -40.79 -26.52
CA GLY A 5 -8.03 -41.51 -27.46
C GLY A 5 -6.71 -40.78 -27.67
N SER A 6 -5.60 -41.43 -27.29
CA SER A 6 -4.25 -41.00 -27.62
C SER A 6 -3.98 -41.40 -29.06
N SER A 7 -4.13 -40.47 -30.00
CA SER A 7 -3.73 -40.67 -31.39
C SER A 7 -2.21 -40.55 -31.49
N ARG A 8 -1.49 -41.62 -31.12
CA ARG A 8 -0.11 -41.82 -31.56
C ARG A 8 -0.17 -42.07 -33.07
N SER A 9 0.28 -41.11 -33.86
CA SER A 9 0.55 -41.34 -35.27
C SER A 9 1.65 -42.40 -35.39
N SER A 10 1.29 -43.55 -35.93
CA SER A 10 2.26 -44.57 -36.35
C SER A 10 3.09 -43.99 -37.49
N THR A 11 4.39 -43.80 -37.26
CA THR A 11 5.37 -43.59 -38.32
C THR A 11 5.25 -44.74 -39.32
N PRO A 12 5.02 -44.49 -40.62
CA PRO A 12 4.96 -45.55 -41.60
C PRO A 12 6.37 -46.11 -41.82
N THR A 13 6.61 -47.30 -41.29
CA THR A 13 7.71 -48.18 -41.71
C THR A 13 7.40 -48.66 -43.12
N THR A 14 7.89 -47.92 -44.11
CA THR A 14 7.85 -48.31 -45.52
C THR A 14 9.26 -48.61 -45.99
N GLY A 15 9.42 -49.75 -46.67
CA GLY A 15 10.68 -50.38 -46.99
C GLY A 15 11.73 -49.42 -47.57
N LEU A 16 12.93 -49.52 -46.99
CA LEU A 16 14.15 -48.96 -47.57
C LEU A 16 14.40 -49.63 -48.93
N SER A 17 13.90 -49.03 -50.01
CA SER A 17 14.56 -49.15 -51.29
C SER A 17 15.99 -48.70 -51.04
N LYS A 18 16.95 -49.63 -51.14
CA LYS A 18 18.38 -49.34 -50.97
C LYS A 18 18.74 -48.23 -51.95
N LEU A 19 18.76 -46.99 -51.46
CA LEU A 19 19.45 -45.91 -52.13
C LEU A 19 20.92 -46.38 -52.26
N PRO A 20 21.56 -46.16 -53.41
CA PRO A 20 22.99 -46.43 -53.52
C PRO A 20 23.71 -45.68 -52.39
N PRO A 21 24.90 -46.12 -51.94
CA PRO A 21 25.63 -45.38 -50.93
C PRO A 21 26.00 -44.02 -51.53
N ILE A 22 25.20 -42.98 -51.25
CA ILE A 22 25.54 -41.59 -51.59
C ILE A 22 26.54 -41.11 -50.55
N ILE A 23 27.68 -41.79 -50.52
CA ILE A 23 28.92 -41.23 -50.04
C ILE A 23 29.90 -41.54 -51.16
N THR A 24 29.88 -40.69 -52.16
CA THR A 24 30.73 -40.85 -53.35
C THR A 24 32.14 -40.33 -53.07
N ASN A 25 32.32 -39.42 -52.10
CA ASN A 25 33.59 -38.76 -51.79
C ASN A 25 33.94 -38.85 -50.30
N GLU A 26 35.24 -38.87 -49.98
CA GLU A 26 35.78 -38.84 -48.62
C GLU A 26 35.32 -37.59 -47.84
N ALA A 27 35.21 -36.45 -48.54
CA ALA A 27 34.66 -35.21 -48.01
C ALA A 27 33.24 -35.32 -47.43
N ASP A 28 32.36 -36.12 -48.07
CA ASP A 28 30.99 -36.33 -47.57
C ASP A 28 31.00 -37.13 -46.25
N ARG A 29 31.98 -38.04 -46.06
CA ARG A 29 32.15 -38.81 -44.81
C ARG A 29 32.63 -37.91 -43.68
N GLU A 30 33.63 -37.08 -43.96
CA GLU A 30 34.16 -36.13 -42.98
C GLU A 30 33.09 -35.14 -42.56
N PHE A 31 32.33 -34.57 -43.51
CA PHE A 31 31.21 -33.68 -43.21
C PHE A 31 30.16 -34.34 -42.32
N LEU A 32 29.73 -35.57 -42.62
CA LEU A 32 28.75 -36.28 -41.79
C LEU A 32 29.29 -36.60 -40.39
N TYR A 33 30.58 -36.92 -40.26
CA TYR A 33 31.23 -37.13 -38.97
C TYR A 33 31.26 -35.85 -38.14
N GLU A 34 31.63 -34.72 -38.74
CA GLU A 34 31.59 -33.40 -38.10
C GLU A 34 30.17 -32.96 -37.72
N LEU A 35 29.19 -33.24 -38.59
CA LEU A 35 27.79 -32.91 -38.38
C LEU A 35 27.20 -33.70 -37.21
N ASN A 36 27.46 -35.01 -37.14
CA ASN A 36 27.04 -35.85 -36.02
C ASN A 36 27.73 -35.41 -34.72
N GLY A 37 29.04 -35.12 -34.76
CA GLY A 37 29.74 -34.57 -33.60
C GLY A 37 29.19 -33.20 -33.16
N PHE A 38 28.69 -32.37 -34.08
CA PHE A 38 27.97 -31.14 -33.74
C PHE A 38 26.61 -31.41 -33.08
N ILE A 39 25.82 -32.35 -33.62
CA ILE A 39 24.53 -32.74 -33.04
C ILE A 39 24.70 -33.22 -31.60
N ASP A 40 25.64 -34.13 -31.36
CA ASP A 40 25.87 -34.71 -30.03
C ASP A 40 26.32 -33.64 -29.02
N ARG A 41 27.20 -32.73 -29.43
CA ARG A 41 27.66 -31.62 -28.58
C ARG A 41 26.53 -30.65 -28.25
N GLU A 42 25.73 -30.23 -29.22
CA GLU A 42 24.65 -29.26 -28.97
C GLU A 42 23.48 -29.89 -28.22
N LEU A 43 23.12 -31.14 -28.50
CA LEU A 43 22.09 -31.85 -27.74
C LEU A 43 22.52 -32.14 -26.29
N SER A 44 23.82 -32.32 -26.01
CA SER A 44 24.32 -32.50 -24.64
C SER A 44 24.23 -31.23 -23.76
N LYS A 45 24.17 -30.04 -24.37
CA LYS A 45 24.09 -28.75 -23.68
C LYS A 45 22.66 -28.33 -23.36
N ILE A 46 21.68 -28.98 -23.99
CA ILE A 46 20.29 -28.60 -24.00
C ILE A 46 19.49 -29.56 -23.12
N ASN A 47 18.42 -29.05 -22.50
CA ASN A 47 17.52 -29.93 -21.78
C ASN A 47 16.92 -30.95 -22.77
N ALA A 48 17.01 -32.25 -22.46
CA ALA A 48 16.06 -33.22 -22.99
C ALA A 48 14.63 -32.73 -22.64
N GLN A 49 13.49 -33.29 -23.00
CA GLN A 49 12.18 -32.66 -22.69
C GLN A 49 11.89 -31.28 -23.36
N SER A 50 12.84 -30.38 -23.61
CA SER A 50 12.59 -29.12 -24.35
C SER A 50 12.60 -29.38 -25.86
N GLU A 51 11.42 -29.60 -26.43
CA GLU A 51 11.23 -29.82 -27.87
C GLU A 51 11.62 -28.59 -28.71
N GLU A 52 11.47 -27.39 -28.16
CA GLU A 52 11.83 -26.13 -28.84
C GLU A 52 13.33 -25.97 -29.02
N GLN A 53 14.11 -26.27 -27.98
CA GLN A 53 15.57 -26.17 -28.05
C GLN A 53 16.14 -27.24 -28.99
N ARG A 54 15.58 -28.46 -28.98
CA ARG A 54 15.92 -29.52 -29.94
C ARG A 54 15.63 -29.10 -31.39
N TYR A 55 14.48 -28.48 -31.63
CA TYR A 55 14.15 -27.95 -32.96
C TYR A 55 15.19 -26.92 -33.45
N LEU A 56 15.66 -26.02 -32.58
CA LEU A 56 16.70 -25.04 -32.96
C LEU A 56 18.02 -25.70 -33.36
N VAL A 57 18.42 -26.77 -32.66
CA VAL A 57 19.61 -27.56 -33.03
C VAL A 57 19.42 -28.19 -34.40
N TYR A 58 18.32 -28.89 -34.63
CA TYR A 58 18.06 -29.53 -35.93
C TYR A 58 17.89 -28.53 -37.07
N LYS A 59 17.34 -27.34 -36.80
CA LYS A 59 17.30 -26.23 -37.77
C LYS A 59 18.71 -25.75 -38.14
N ALA A 60 19.62 -25.64 -37.17
CA ALA A 60 21.02 -25.29 -37.43
C ALA A 60 21.77 -26.38 -38.20
N VAL A 61 21.51 -27.65 -37.88
CA VAL A 61 22.04 -28.82 -38.60
C VAL A 61 21.57 -28.80 -40.05
N PHE A 62 20.29 -28.55 -40.30
CA PHE A 62 19.74 -28.51 -41.66
C PHE A 62 20.33 -27.37 -42.49
N ASN A 63 20.64 -26.22 -41.88
CA ASN A 63 21.39 -25.15 -42.57
C ASN A 63 22.78 -25.61 -43.02
N ARG A 64 23.51 -26.36 -42.19
CA ARG A 64 24.82 -26.92 -42.56
C ARG A 64 24.72 -27.90 -43.73
N VAL A 65 23.65 -28.69 -43.79
CA VAL A 65 23.38 -29.60 -44.92
C VAL A 65 23.07 -28.81 -46.21
N ILE A 66 22.29 -27.72 -46.12
CA ILE A 66 22.00 -26.83 -47.25
C ILE A 66 23.27 -26.17 -47.80
N GLU A 67 24.20 -25.78 -46.91
CA GLU A 67 25.48 -25.18 -47.29
C GLU A 67 26.42 -26.17 -47.99
N HIS A 68 26.45 -27.42 -47.52
CA HIS A 68 27.29 -28.48 -48.09
C HIS A 68 26.76 -28.99 -49.44
N VAL A 69 25.43 -29.21 -49.56
CA VAL A 69 24.80 -29.76 -50.77
C VAL A 69 24.31 -28.64 -51.70
N THR A 70 25.27 -27.97 -52.35
CA THR A 70 25.01 -26.79 -53.19
C THR A 70 24.12 -27.07 -54.41
N ALA A 71 24.19 -28.26 -55.00
CA ALA A 71 23.42 -28.66 -56.18
C ALA A 71 21.88 -28.65 -55.95
N TYR A 72 21.45 -28.93 -54.71
CA TYR A 72 20.04 -28.97 -54.32
C TYR A 72 19.64 -27.86 -53.35
N LYS A 73 20.50 -26.83 -53.20
CA LYS A 73 20.32 -25.74 -52.24
C LYS A 73 18.94 -25.09 -52.30
N ASN A 74 18.44 -24.81 -53.51
CA ASN A 74 17.13 -24.18 -53.70
C ASN A 74 15.98 -25.07 -53.22
N LEU A 75 16.03 -26.37 -53.52
CA LEU A 75 15.03 -27.34 -53.10
C LEU A 75 15.03 -27.52 -51.58
N LEU A 76 16.21 -27.74 -50.98
CA LEU A 76 16.34 -27.91 -49.53
C LEU A 76 15.93 -26.63 -48.77
N THR A 77 16.22 -25.45 -49.31
CA THR A 77 15.75 -24.17 -48.73
C THR A 77 14.23 -24.06 -48.78
N SER A 78 13.60 -24.48 -49.88
CA SER A 78 12.13 -24.50 -50.00
C SER A 78 11.50 -25.47 -48.99
N ILE A 79 12.05 -26.67 -48.87
CA ILE A 79 11.59 -27.67 -47.88
C ILE A 79 11.73 -27.11 -46.46
N LYS A 80 12.89 -26.52 -46.13
CA LYS A 80 13.10 -25.88 -44.83
C LYS A 80 12.03 -24.84 -44.53
N LYS A 81 11.72 -23.99 -45.52
CA LYS A 81 10.74 -22.92 -45.38
C LYS A 81 9.34 -23.48 -45.10
N GLU A 82 8.90 -24.52 -45.81
CA GLU A 82 7.60 -25.16 -45.55
C GLU A 82 7.50 -25.75 -44.13
N TYR A 83 8.57 -26.38 -43.63
CA TYR A 83 8.61 -26.85 -42.25
C TYR A 83 8.62 -25.70 -41.23
N GLU A 84 9.32 -24.60 -41.51
CA GLU A 84 9.31 -23.41 -40.65
C GLU A 84 7.91 -22.77 -40.59
N ASP A 85 7.24 -22.62 -41.73
CA ASP A 85 5.90 -22.05 -41.85
C ASP A 85 4.85 -22.93 -41.13
N THR A 86 4.94 -24.26 -41.27
CA THR A 86 4.03 -25.20 -40.57
C THR A 86 4.24 -25.21 -39.06
N ILE A 87 5.48 -25.13 -38.58
CA ILE A 87 5.77 -25.04 -37.15
C ILE A 87 5.27 -23.69 -36.58
N GLU A 88 5.44 -22.61 -37.32
CA GLU A 88 4.94 -21.29 -36.91
C GLU A 88 3.42 -21.26 -36.80
N THR A 89 2.70 -21.82 -37.77
CA THR A 89 1.22 -21.92 -37.74
C THR A 89 0.70 -22.77 -36.58
N ILE A 90 1.39 -23.86 -36.23
CA ILE A 90 1.04 -24.65 -35.04
C ILE A 90 1.25 -23.83 -33.76
N ARG A 91 2.37 -23.11 -33.66
CA ARG A 91 2.70 -22.28 -32.49
C ARG A 91 1.77 -21.08 -32.32
N THR A 92 1.34 -20.44 -33.41
CA THR A 92 0.32 -19.38 -33.34
C THR A 92 -1.00 -19.95 -32.86
N GLY A 93 -1.44 -21.08 -33.41
CA GLY A 93 -2.67 -21.76 -32.99
C GLY A 93 -2.68 -22.17 -31.51
N GLN A 94 -1.57 -22.68 -30.98
CA GLN A 94 -1.45 -23.00 -29.55
C GLN A 94 -1.56 -21.76 -28.66
N ARG A 95 -0.90 -20.65 -29.03
CA ARG A 95 -0.98 -19.39 -28.29
C ARG A 95 -2.40 -18.82 -28.28
N GLU A 96 -3.07 -18.86 -29.43
CA GLU A 96 -4.46 -18.41 -29.57
C GLU A 96 -5.42 -19.27 -28.73
N ALA A 97 -5.23 -20.59 -28.72
CA ALA A 97 -6.05 -21.51 -27.92
C ALA A 97 -5.93 -21.22 -26.41
N VAL A 98 -4.71 -21.00 -25.90
CA VAL A 98 -4.48 -20.64 -24.48
C VAL A 98 -5.14 -19.30 -24.15
N PHE A 99 -5.00 -18.31 -25.03
CA PHE A 99 -5.63 -17.00 -24.85
C PHE A 99 -7.17 -17.11 -24.81
N LEU A 100 -7.76 -17.82 -25.77
CA LEU A 100 -9.21 -18.03 -25.83
C LEU A 100 -9.71 -18.82 -24.61
N GLN A 101 -8.99 -19.85 -24.17
CA GLN A 101 -9.32 -20.60 -22.97
C GLN A 101 -9.28 -19.72 -21.72
N GLY A 102 -8.28 -18.85 -21.58
CA GLY A 102 -8.18 -17.87 -20.50
C GLY A 102 -9.37 -16.89 -20.51
N LYS A 103 -9.71 -16.35 -21.68
CA LYS A 103 -10.86 -15.47 -21.86
C LYS A 103 -12.19 -16.15 -21.51
N LEU A 104 -12.38 -17.40 -21.93
CA LEU A 104 -13.58 -18.18 -21.66
C LEU A 104 -13.71 -18.49 -20.15
N LYS A 105 -12.59 -18.81 -19.48
CA LYS A 105 -12.57 -18.99 -18.02
C LYS A 105 -12.93 -17.70 -17.26
N ALA A 106 -12.42 -16.55 -17.72
CA ALA A 106 -12.77 -15.25 -17.15
C ALA A 106 -14.27 -14.93 -17.33
N MET A 107 -14.79 -15.08 -18.55
CA MET A 107 -16.21 -14.88 -18.85
C MET A 107 -17.12 -15.85 -18.09
N ALA A 108 -16.70 -17.10 -17.85
CA ALA A 108 -17.46 -18.05 -17.05
C ALA A 108 -17.51 -17.68 -15.55
N SER A 109 -16.54 -16.89 -15.05
CA SER A 109 -16.49 -16.42 -13.66
C SER A 109 -17.21 -15.09 -13.41
N GLU A 110 -17.54 -14.35 -14.47
CA GLU A 110 -18.22 -13.05 -14.37
C GLU A 110 -19.65 -13.12 -13.78
N PRO A 111 -20.49 -14.13 -14.11
CA PRO A 111 -21.82 -14.24 -13.52
C PRO A 111 -21.80 -14.54 -12.01
N SER A 112 -20.80 -15.27 -11.51
CA SER A 112 -20.70 -15.62 -10.09
C SER A 112 -20.20 -14.44 -9.26
N THR A 113 -19.27 -13.63 -9.77
CA THR A 113 -18.82 -12.40 -9.09
C THR A 113 -19.95 -11.37 -9.01
N LEU A 114 -20.68 -11.15 -10.09
CA LEU A 114 -21.82 -10.22 -10.13
C LEU A 114 -22.95 -10.64 -9.18
N ARG A 115 -23.21 -11.96 -9.09
CA ARG A 115 -24.16 -12.51 -8.10
C ARG A 115 -23.70 -12.27 -6.67
N ASN A 116 -22.41 -12.44 -6.37
CA ASN A 116 -21.85 -12.20 -5.04
C ASN A 116 -21.94 -10.72 -4.65
N TYR A 117 -21.66 -9.80 -5.58
CA TYR A 117 -21.80 -8.36 -5.32
C TYR A 117 -23.24 -7.94 -5.06
N LYS A 118 -24.21 -8.46 -5.82
CA LYS A 118 -25.64 -8.21 -5.56
C LYS A 118 -26.05 -8.72 -4.18
N LYS A 119 -25.69 -9.96 -3.84
CA LYS A 119 -25.98 -10.54 -2.53
C LYS A 119 -25.41 -9.69 -1.38
N ARG A 120 -24.18 -9.21 -1.53
CA ARG A 120 -23.54 -8.33 -0.54
C ARG A 120 -24.23 -6.97 -0.43
N ALA A 121 -24.72 -6.41 -1.54
CA ALA A 121 -25.48 -5.17 -1.52
C ALA A 121 -26.78 -5.34 -0.73
N ASP A 122 -27.53 -6.41 -1.00
CA ASP A 122 -28.78 -6.73 -0.30
C ASP A 122 -28.54 -6.91 1.22
N GLU A 123 -27.50 -7.66 1.60
CA GLU A 123 -27.10 -7.88 3.01
C GLU A 123 -26.71 -6.56 3.72
N LEU A 124 -26.01 -5.66 3.04
CA LEU A 124 -25.65 -4.35 3.60
C LEU A 124 -26.85 -3.44 3.76
N GLU A 125 -27.78 -3.45 2.80
CA GLU A 125 -29.00 -2.66 2.87
C GLU A 125 -29.89 -3.11 4.05
N GLU A 126 -30.00 -4.43 4.27
CA GLU A 126 -30.68 -4.99 5.44
C GLU A 126 -30.03 -4.53 6.75
N ARG A 127 -28.70 -4.64 6.87
CA ARG A 127 -27.96 -4.21 8.08
C ARG A 127 -28.14 -2.71 8.36
N VAL A 128 -28.04 -1.87 7.33
CA VAL A 128 -28.27 -0.42 7.48
C VAL A 128 -29.70 -0.15 7.96
N SER A 129 -30.69 -0.92 7.48
CA SER A 129 -32.07 -0.78 7.95
C SER A 129 -32.25 -1.11 9.43
N VAL A 130 -31.55 -2.14 9.93
CA VAL A 130 -31.57 -2.52 11.35
C VAL A 130 -30.90 -1.45 12.21
N VAL A 131 -29.71 -0.99 11.82
CA VAL A 131 -28.98 0.07 12.54
C VAL A 131 -29.80 1.35 12.62
N LYS A 132 -30.49 1.74 11.53
CA LYS A 132 -31.38 2.91 11.56
C LYS A 132 -32.52 2.75 12.56
N LYS A 133 -33.18 1.60 12.60
CA LYS A 133 -34.25 1.31 13.57
C LYS A 133 -33.74 1.33 15.01
N ASP A 134 -32.56 0.77 15.27
CA ASP A 134 -31.96 0.78 16.59
C ASP A 134 -31.56 2.19 17.03
N ASN A 135 -31.01 3.00 16.12
CA ASN A 135 -30.70 4.41 16.40
C ASN A 135 -31.97 5.20 16.73
N GLU A 136 -33.05 5.01 15.97
CA GLU A 136 -34.35 5.64 16.26
C GLU A 136 -34.91 5.21 17.63
N ARG A 137 -34.76 3.94 18.00
CA ARG A 137 -35.17 3.44 19.32
C ARG A 137 -34.36 4.09 20.44
N LEU A 138 -33.03 4.10 20.31
CA LEU A 138 -32.14 4.69 21.31
C LEU A 138 -32.38 6.19 21.47
N GLN A 139 -32.66 6.90 20.37
CA GLN A 139 -32.95 8.32 20.42
C GLN A 139 -34.24 8.63 21.20
N LYS A 140 -35.30 7.82 21.02
CA LYS A 140 -36.53 7.91 21.82
C LYS A 140 -36.29 7.60 23.30
N GLU A 141 -35.54 6.55 23.62
CA GLU A 141 -35.20 6.22 25.01
C GLU A 141 -34.44 7.38 25.69
N LEU A 142 -33.56 8.06 24.95
CA LEU A 142 -32.82 9.22 25.44
C LEU A 142 -33.74 10.42 25.71
N GLU A 143 -34.69 10.68 24.81
CA GLU A 143 -35.71 11.73 24.98
C GLU A 143 -36.61 11.45 26.20
N ASP A 144 -37.06 10.21 26.37
CA ASP A 144 -37.87 9.79 27.52
C ASP A 144 -37.11 9.96 28.84
N LEU A 145 -35.83 9.55 28.90
CA LEU A 145 -34.99 9.71 30.10
C LEU A 145 -34.75 11.17 30.46
N VAL A 146 -34.60 12.04 29.46
CA VAL A 146 -34.44 13.49 29.67
C VAL A 146 -35.77 14.09 30.17
N ALA A 147 -36.91 13.71 29.59
CA ALA A 147 -38.22 14.15 30.04
C ALA A 147 -38.50 13.71 31.50
N GLU A 148 -38.19 12.47 31.85
CA GLU A 148 -38.32 11.97 33.23
C GLU A 148 -37.39 12.70 34.23
N ARG A 149 -36.22 13.17 33.80
CA ARG A 149 -35.32 13.98 34.64
C ARG A 149 -35.91 15.37 34.87
N MET A 150 -36.39 16.01 33.80
CA MET A 150 -37.01 17.34 33.87
C MET A 150 -38.27 17.33 34.76
N GLU A 151 -39.08 16.27 34.71
CA GLU A 151 -40.26 16.12 35.57
C GLU A 151 -39.91 15.86 37.05
N ARG A 152 -38.77 15.21 37.33
CA ARG A 152 -38.26 15.05 38.71
C ARG A 152 -37.78 16.37 39.29
N GLU A 153 -37.09 17.19 38.51
CA GLU A 153 -36.56 18.49 38.94
C GLU A 153 -37.66 19.55 39.15
N LYS A 154 -38.80 19.44 38.46
CA LYS A 154 -39.96 20.34 38.63
C LYS A 154 -40.79 20.06 39.88
N LYS A 155 -40.66 18.90 40.54
CA LYS A 155 -41.40 18.62 41.77
C LYS A 155 -40.72 19.34 42.94
N PRO A 156 -41.41 20.27 43.64
CA PRO A 156 -40.83 20.91 44.82
C PRO A 156 -40.56 19.85 45.89
N GLU A 157 -39.38 19.90 46.51
CA GLU A 157 -39.00 19.03 47.64
C GLU A 157 -39.93 19.28 48.84
N ALA A 158 -41.04 18.55 48.89
CA ALA A 158 -41.96 18.55 50.01
C ALA A 158 -41.51 17.55 51.07
N LYS A 159 -40.84 18.09 52.10
CA LYS A 159 -40.83 17.76 53.55
C LYS A 159 -40.96 16.29 53.97
N GLU A 160 -40.06 15.91 54.88
CA GLU A 160 -39.99 14.66 55.66
C GLU A 160 -41.36 14.02 55.97
N ILE A 161 -41.43 12.70 55.77
CA ILE A 161 -42.62 11.87 55.92
C ILE A 161 -43.00 11.77 57.42
N PRO A 162 -44.18 12.24 57.85
CA PRO A 162 -44.71 11.89 59.17
C PRO A 162 -45.27 10.47 59.13
N LYS A 163 -44.89 9.63 60.09
CA LYS A 163 -45.48 8.30 60.28
C LYS A 163 -46.98 8.44 60.57
N ARG A 164 -47.83 8.01 59.63
CA ARG A 164 -49.29 7.99 59.78
C ARG A 164 -49.72 6.91 60.77
N GLU A 165 -50.39 7.31 61.85
CA GLU A 165 -51.18 6.38 62.66
C GLU A 165 -52.52 6.06 61.96
N LEU A 166 -52.88 4.78 61.95
CA LEU A 166 -54.12 4.27 61.34
C LEU A 166 -55.34 4.77 62.13
N LYS A 167 -56.14 5.66 61.54
CA LYS A 167 -57.48 6.00 62.06
C LYS A 167 -58.41 4.79 61.89
N LYS A 168 -59.04 4.35 62.97
CA LYS A 168 -60.11 3.34 62.93
C LYS A 168 -61.33 3.94 62.22
N ASP A 169 -61.74 3.36 61.11
CA ASP A 169 -62.88 3.82 60.32
C ASP A 169 -64.17 3.24 60.93
N HIS A 170 -65.08 4.09 61.40
CA HIS A 170 -66.34 3.71 62.05
C HIS A 170 -67.53 3.73 61.08
N ARG A 171 -67.27 3.72 59.76
CA ARG A 171 -68.32 3.73 58.74
C ARG A 171 -69.04 2.38 58.69
N ARG A 172 -70.35 2.43 58.46
CA ARG A 172 -71.17 1.23 58.20
C ARG A 172 -70.67 0.52 56.94
N ILE A 173 -70.77 -0.81 56.92
CA ILE A 173 -70.28 -1.64 55.81
C ILE A 173 -70.97 -1.18 54.51
N PRO A 174 -70.22 -0.65 53.52
CA PRO A 174 -70.82 -0.10 52.31
C PRO A 174 -71.66 -1.16 51.58
N GLY A 175 -72.91 -0.81 51.27
CA GLY A 175 -73.82 -1.65 50.46
C GLY A 175 -74.68 -2.66 51.23
N LEU A 176 -74.78 -2.60 52.56
CA LEU A 176 -75.82 -3.28 53.33
C LEU A 176 -76.89 -2.30 53.83
N THR A 177 -78.14 -2.71 53.81
CA THR A 177 -79.24 -1.96 54.43
C THR A 177 -79.20 -2.09 55.97
N LEU A 178 -79.93 -1.23 56.68
CA LEU A 178 -79.96 -1.21 58.15
C LEU A 178 -80.39 -2.55 58.76
N GLU A 179 -81.41 -3.18 58.18
CA GLU A 179 -81.96 -4.47 58.65
C GLU A 179 -80.97 -5.62 58.38
N GLU A 180 -80.37 -5.64 57.19
CA GLU A 180 -79.33 -6.60 56.83
C GLU A 180 -78.04 -6.42 57.65
N SER A 181 -77.78 -5.20 58.14
CA SER A 181 -76.63 -4.92 59.01
C SER A 181 -76.81 -5.46 60.45
N THR A 182 -78.04 -5.80 60.82
CA THR A 182 -78.40 -6.43 62.11
C THR A 182 -78.72 -7.92 62.01
N ASP A 183 -78.89 -8.45 60.79
CA ASP A 183 -79.11 -9.88 60.54
C ASP A 183 -77.78 -10.64 60.57
N LEU A 184 -77.62 -11.49 61.59
CA LEU A 184 -76.44 -12.32 61.80
C LEU A 184 -76.15 -13.26 60.62
N THR A 185 -77.19 -13.75 59.93
CA THR A 185 -77.01 -14.70 58.82
C THR A 185 -76.43 -14.02 57.57
N VAL A 186 -76.87 -12.79 57.29
CA VAL A 186 -76.38 -11.96 56.19
C VAL A 186 -74.96 -11.46 56.48
N LEU A 187 -74.70 -11.03 57.73
CA LEU A 187 -73.36 -10.63 58.16
C LEU A 187 -72.34 -11.76 58.04
N ASN A 188 -72.68 -12.97 58.50
CA ASN A 188 -71.78 -14.12 58.41
C ASN A 188 -71.47 -14.50 56.96
N LYS A 189 -72.48 -14.50 56.07
CA LYS A 189 -72.25 -14.71 54.64
C LYS A 189 -71.35 -13.65 54.01
N LYS A 190 -71.49 -12.39 54.44
CA LYS A 190 -70.66 -11.28 53.95
C LYS A 190 -69.22 -11.40 54.47
N LEU A 191 -69.03 -11.78 55.72
CA LEU A 191 -67.73 -12.04 56.33
C LEU A 191 -67.00 -13.18 55.59
N ASP A 192 -67.69 -14.29 55.33
CA ASP A 192 -67.14 -15.41 54.56
C ASP A 192 -66.70 -14.98 53.15
N ARG A 193 -67.50 -14.13 52.48
CA ARG A 193 -67.15 -13.60 51.16
C ARG A 193 -65.91 -12.73 51.22
N LEU A 194 -65.83 -11.81 52.19
CA LEU A 194 -64.67 -10.94 52.37
C LEU A 194 -63.40 -11.74 52.72
N ASP A 195 -63.53 -12.77 53.54
CA ASP A 195 -62.43 -13.67 53.88
C ASP A 195 -61.91 -14.43 52.66
N ARG A 196 -62.81 -14.91 51.79
CA ARG A 196 -62.41 -15.53 50.51
C ARG A 196 -61.68 -14.52 49.62
N GLN A 197 -62.19 -13.29 49.49
CA GLN A 197 -61.55 -12.23 48.70
C GLN A 197 -60.17 -11.84 49.27
N LEU A 198 -60.03 -11.76 50.60
CA LEU A 198 -58.75 -11.50 51.25
C LEU A 198 -57.77 -12.64 51.02
N LYS A 199 -58.20 -13.91 51.11
CA LYS A 199 -57.35 -15.07 50.81
C LYS A 199 -56.89 -15.06 49.36
N GLU A 200 -57.79 -14.82 48.42
CA GLU A 200 -57.49 -14.73 46.99
C GLU A 200 -56.52 -13.58 46.68
N LEU A 201 -56.75 -12.39 47.26
CA LEU A 201 -55.84 -11.25 47.14
C LEU A 201 -54.46 -11.58 47.71
N ASN A 202 -54.38 -12.22 48.88
CA ASN A 202 -53.12 -12.56 49.52
C ASN A 202 -52.34 -13.63 48.72
N ILE A 203 -53.03 -14.62 48.16
CA ILE A 203 -52.44 -15.59 47.22
C ILE A 203 -51.94 -14.86 45.97
N SER A 204 -52.75 -13.95 45.39
CA SER A 204 -52.33 -13.16 44.22
C SER A 204 -51.11 -12.28 44.51
N LEU A 205 -51.03 -11.70 45.71
CA LEU A 205 -49.92 -10.86 46.13
C LEU A 205 -48.64 -11.69 46.24
N LYS A 206 -48.71 -12.86 46.88
CA LYS A 206 -47.57 -13.78 47.02
C LYS A 206 -47.11 -14.41 45.71
N THR A 207 -48.03 -14.68 44.78
CA THR A 207 -47.71 -15.32 43.50
C THR A 207 -47.24 -14.35 42.43
N ARG A 208 -47.78 -13.13 42.40
CA ARG A 208 -47.46 -12.13 41.37
C ARG A 208 -46.38 -11.14 41.79
N PHE A 209 -46.14 -10.96 43.08
CA PHE A 209 -45.21 -9.94 43.57
C PHE A 209 -44.14 -10.53 44.48
N LEU A 210 -42.89 -10.25 44.14
CA LEU A 210 -41.74 -10.56 44.99
C LEU A 210 -41.53 -9.41 45.99
N PRO A 211 -41.25 -9.68 47.28
CA PRO A 211 -40.86 -8.64 48.22
C PRO A 211 -39.68 -7.82 47.69
N LYS A 212 -39.75 -6.48 47.85
CA LYS A 212 -38.71 -5.57 47.37
C LYS A 212 -37.32 -5.91 47.92
N THR A 213 -37.26 -6.45 49.14
CA THR A 213 -36.02 -6.92 49.79
C THR A 213 -35.35 -8.05 49.01
N GLN A 214 -36.12 -9.05 48.57
CA GLN A 214 -35.59 -10.17 47.76
C GLN A 214 -35.18 -9.70 46.36
N LYS A 215 -35.91 -8.76 45.76
CA LYS A 215 -35.52 -8.14 44.48
C LYS A 215 -34.17 -7.43 44.59
N LEU A 216 -33.94 -6.68 45.67
CA LEU A 216 -32.66 -6.02 45.92
C LEU A 216 -31.52 -7.03 46.11
N GLN A 217 -31.75 -8.09 46.90
CA GLN A 217 -30.75 -9.15 47.10
C GLN A 217 -30.35 -9.86 45.80
N LEU A 218 -31.33 -10.16 44.92
CA LEU A 218 -31.06 -10.75 43.61
C LEU A 218 -30.29 -9.79 42.70
N LYS A 219 -30.62 -8.49 42.75
CA LYS A 219 -29.87 -7.46 42.01
C LYS A 219 -28.42 -7.38 42.49
N ASP A 220 -28.20 -7.28 43.80
CA ASP A 220 -26.85 -7.27 44.37
C ASP A 220 -26.06 -8.53 44.01
N THR A 221 -26.72 -9.69 43.97
CA THR A 221 -26.09 -10.96 43.57
C THR A 221 -25.73 -10.95 42.08
N LEU A 222 -26.61 -10.43 41.22
CA LEU A 222 -26.35 -10.29 39.80
C LEU A 222 -25.19 -9.34 39.55
N ASP A 223 -25.19 -8.17 40.19
CA ASP A 223 -24.13 -7.16 40.05
C ASP A 223 -22.76 -7.74 40.47
N LYS A 224 -22.72 -8.52 41.57
CA LYS A 224 -21.50 -9.25 41.99
C LYS A 224 -21.04 -10.30 40.99
N LYS A 225 -21.97 -11.01 40.32
CA LYS A 225 -21.62 -12.04 39.33
C LYS A 225 -21.15 -11.43 38.02
N VAL A 226 -21.75 -10.31 37.61
CA VAL A 226 -21.35 -9.55 36.42
C VAL A 226 -19.95 -8.97 36.62
N SER A 227 -19.69 -8.31 37.75
CA SER A 227 -18.35 -7.78 38.03
C SER A 227 -17.29 -8.87 38.09
N TYR A 228 -17.59 -10.02 38.69
CA TYR A 228 -16.67 -11.16 38.71
C TYR A 228 -16.39 -11.74 37.31
N ARG A 229 -17.41 -11.80 36.44
CA ARG A 229 -17.23 -12.20 35.04
C ARG A 229 -16.31 -11.22 34.30
N ASP A 230 -16.53 -9.93 34.50
CA ASP A 230 -15.77 -8.88 33.81
C ASP A 230 -14.29 -8.89 34.24
N GLU A 231 -14.03 -9.11 35.54
CA GLU A 231 -12.68 -9.34 36.07
C GLU A 231 -12.02 -10.57 35.42
N LEU A 232 -12.73 -11.71 35.30
CA LEU A 232 -12.19 -12.91 34.64
C LEU A 232 -11.92 -12.68 33.15
N LEU A 233 -12.77 -11.91 32.46
CA LEU A 233 -12.57 -11.56 31.06
C LEU A 233 -11.32 -10.68 30.90
N TRP A 234 -11.14 -9.69 31.77
CA TRP A 234 -9.95 -8.86 31.80
C TRP A 234 -8.69 -9.71 32.04
N GLN A 235 -8.71 -10.60 33.04
CA GLN A 235 -7.59 -11.52 33.30
C GLN A 235 -7.29 -12.41 32.10
N SER A 236 -8.32 -12.95 31.43
CA SER A 236 -8.16 -13.76 30.22
C SER A 236 -7.48 -12.97 29.09
N GLN A 237 -7.86 -11.72 28.86
CA GLN A 237 -7.21 -10.84 27.89
C GLN A 237 -5.75 -10.58 28.24
N VAL A 238 -5.45 -10.29 29.51
CA VAL A 238 -4.09 -10.10 30.00
C VAL A 238 -3.24 -11.36 29.79
N TYR A 239 -3.78 -12.54 30.09
CA TYR A 239 -3.08 -13.80 29.86
C TYR A 239 -2.89 -14.12 28.38
N LYS A 240 -3.86 -13.82 27.52
CA LYS A 240 -3.72 -13.94 26.06
C LYS A 240 -2.61 -13.04 25.54
N ALA A 241 -2.59 -11.77 25.93
CA ALA A 241 -1.54 -10.83 25.55
C ALA A 241 -0.16 -11.29 26.04
N ARG A 242 -0.08 -11.80 27.27
CA ARG A 242 1.17 -12.36 27.82
C ARG A 242 1.62 -13.61 27.05
N GLY A 243 0.69 -14.48 26.69
CA GLY A 243 0.94 -15.69 25.88
C GLY A 243 1.45 -15.34 24.49
N GLN A 244 0.86 -14.35 23.82
CA GLN A 244 1.34 -13.83 22.54
C GLN A 244 2.76 -13.26 22.66
N LYS A 245 3.04 -12.46 23.70
CA LYS A 245 4.39 -11.93 23.94
C LYS A 245 5.42 -13.05 24.13
N LEU A 246 5.08 -14.07 24.93
CA LEU A 246 5.94 -15.23 25.15
C LEU A 246 6.18 -16.03 23.86
N LYS A 247 5.14 -16.18 23.03
CA LYS A 247 5.25 -16.87 21.73
C LYS A 247 6.22 -16.14 20.80
N ILE A 248 6.08 -14.82 20.66
CA ILE A 248 6.98 -13.98 19.85
C ILE A 248 8.42 -14.08 20.37
N ALA A 249 8.62 -13.99 21.70
CA ALA A 249 9.94 -14.12 22.30
C ALA A 249 10.56 -15.50 22.05
N LEU A 250 9.77 -16.57 22.12
CA LEU A 250 10.22 -17.93 21.88
C LEU A 250 10.61 -18.14 20.41
N GLU A 251 9.80 -17.66 19.47
CA GLU A 251 10.09 -17.72 18.03
C GLU A 251 11.36 -16.92 17.69
N ALA A 252 11.51 -15.71 18.25
CA ALA A 252 12.70 -14.89 18.07
C ALA A 252 13.97 -15.54 18.66
N ALA A 253 13.87 -16.15 19.85
CA ALA A 253 14.98 -16.87 20.46
C ALA A 253 15.37 -18.13 19.66
N GLN A 254 14.39 -18.85 19.12
CA GLN A 254 14.63 -20.00 18.24
C GLN A 254 15.28 -19.58 16.92
N ALA A 255 14.81 -18.49 16.30
CA ALA A 255 15.39 -17.93 15.08
C ALA A 255 16.85 -17.49 15.32
N TYR A 256 17.12 -16.81 16.43
CA TYR A 256 18.48 -16.48 16.84
C TYR A 256 19.35 -17.73 16.99
N ASN A 257 18.87 -18.78 17.66
CA ASN A 257 19.64 -20.01 17.87
C ASN A 257 20.00 -20.75 16.57
N ARG A 258 19.22 -20.56 15.49
CA ARG A 258 19.51 -21.13 14.17
C ARG A 258 20.65 -20.41 13.46
N VAL A 259 20.74 -19.07 13.58
CA VAL A 259 21.68 -18.25 12.80
C VAL A 259 22.91 -17.81 13.61
N LYS A 260 22.75 -17.57 14.91
CA LYS A 260 23.76 -17.04 15.85
C LYS A 260 24.61 -15.90 15.28
N PRO A 261 24.00 -14.77 14.90
CA PRO A 261 24.72 -13.61 14.40
C PRO A 261 25.75 -13.07 15.42
N PRO A 262 26.97 -12.67 14.99
CA PRO A 262 28.10 -12.37 15.88
C PRO A 262 27.98 -11.07 16.69
N HIS A 263 27.07 -10.16 16.31
CA HIS A 263 26.92 -8.83 16.93
C HIS A 263 25.55 -8.61 17.58
N GLN A 264 24.82 -9.69 17.87
CA GLN A 264 23.49 -9.61 18.44
C GLN A 264 23.36 -10.64 19.54
N THR A 265 22.66 -10.31 20.62
CA THR A 265 22.30 -11.27 21.66
C THR A 265 20.91 -11.84 21.42
N VAL A 266 20.58 -12.96 22.07
CA VAL A 266 19.21 -13.51 22.08
C VAL A 266 18.21 -12.43 22.54
N GLY A 267 18.60 -11.60 23.50
CA GLY A 267 17.79 -10.49 24.01
C GLY A 267 17.49 -9.45 22.93
N ASP A 268 18.49 -9.07 22.14
CA ASP A 268 18.32 -8.10 21.06
C ASP A 268 17.38 -8.61 19.96
N ALA A 269 17.44 -9.91 19.64
CA ALA A 269 16.52 -10.54 18.68
C ALA A 269 15.06 -10.51 19.16
N VAL A 270 14.83 -10.78 20.45
CA VAL A 270 13.50 -10.70 21.07
C VAL A 270 12.99 -9.26 21.12
N ILE A 271 13.84 -8.28 21.45
CA ILE A 271 13.47 -6.87 21.49
C ILE A 271 13.07 -6.36 20.11
N LEU A 272 13.84 -6.69 19.06
CA LEU A 272 13.47 -6.33 17.68
C LEU A 272 12.15 -6.98 17.27
N ALA A 273 11.92 -8.24 17.60
CA ALA A 273 10.67 -8.93 17.28
C ALA A 273 9.45 -8.24 17.94
N PHE A 274 9.58 -7.76 19.18
CA PHE A 274 8.53 -6.98 19.83
C PHE A 274 8.31 -5.61 19.18
N GLN A 275 9.38 -4.92 18.77
CA GLN A 275 9.26 -3.64 18.07
C GLN A 275 8.57 -3.79 16.71
N HIS A 276 8.86 -4.87 15.98
CA HIS A 276 8.18 -5.19 14.72
C HIS A 276 6.70 -5.53 14.92
N ALA A 277 6.35 -6.32 15.95
CA ALA A 277 4.96 -6.66 16.26
C ALA A 277 4.13 -5.43 16.68
N MET A 278 4.73 -4.49 17.43
CA MET A 278 4.08 -3.24 17.85
C MET A 278 4.06 -2.19 16.73
N GLY A 279 5.07 -2.16 15.86
CA GLY A 279 5.15 -1.28 14.69
C GLY A 279 4.08 -1.59 13.63
N ALA A 280 3.68 -2.86 13.49
CA ALA A 280 2.59 -3.26 12.59
C ALA A 280 1.21 -2.73 13.02
N ALA A 281 0.98 -2.48 14.32
CA ALA A 281 -0.29 -1.95 14.84
C ALA A 281 -0.37 -0.41 14.81
N THR A 282 0.73 0.29 14.51
CA THR A 282 0.82 1.76 14.56
C THR A 282 0.86 2.43 13.19
N HIS A 283 0.68 1.68 12.10
CA HIS A 283 0.63 2.21 10.73
C HIS A 283 -0.78 2.57 10.22
N THR A 284 -1.85 2.39 11.00
CA THR A 284 -3.21 2.80 10.61
C THR A 284 -3.65 4.16 11.16
N GLU A 285 -2.94 4.79 12.09
CA GLU A 285 -3.35 6.09 12.65
C GLU A 285 -2.12 6.93 13.00
N LYS A 286 -1.65 7.76 12.06
CA LYS A 286 -0.78 8.91 12.36
C LYS A 286 -0.73 9.92 11.21
N GLU A 287 -1.89 10.51 10.94
CA GLU A 287 -1.97 11.90 10.50
C GLU A 287 -2.88 12.64 11.47
N HIS A 288 -2.33 13.19 12.55
CA HIS A 288 -2.67 14.50 13.12
C HIS A 288 -1.92 14.76 14.42
N ALA A 289 -1.55 16.03 14.59
CA ALA A 289 -1.06 16.70 15.79
C ALA A 289 0.42 16.47 16.20
N ALA A 290 1.27 17.36 15.68
CA ALA A 290 2.31 17.97 16.51
C ALA A 290 1.64 19.04 17.41
N GLY A 291 1.87 18.97 18.72
CA GLY A 291 1.37 19.97 19.66
C GLY A 291 1.36 19.49 21.11
N GLU A 292 2.46 19.79 21.80
CA GLU A 292 2.55 20.09 23.24
C GLU A 292 2.50 18.97 24.28
N ALA A 293 3.38 19.14 25.27
CA ALA A 293 3.61 18.32 26.43
C ALA A 293 2.56 18.58 27.52
N GLY A 294 2.17 17.54 28.26
CA GLY A 294 1.37 17.69 29.48
C GLY A 294 0.81 16.38 30.01
N ASP A 295 1.42 15.91 31.10
CA ASP A 295 0.96 15.00 32.15
C ASP A 295 -0.42 14.28 32.06
N SER A 296 -0.32 12.96 32.28
CA SER A 296 -1.23 12.09 33.04
C SER A 296 -2.76 12.27 32.89
N ALA A 297 -3.41 11.26 32.32
CA ALA A 297 -4.48 10.48 32.97
C ALA A 297 -5.02 9.43 31.99
N ALA A 298 -5.36 8.27 32.53
CA ALA A 298 -5.98 7.16 31.83
C ALA A 298 -7.21 7.62 31.02
N SER A 299 -7.20 7.35 29.71
CA SER A 299 -8.38 7.44 28.87
C SER A 299 -8.72 6.05 28.36
N GLU A 300 -9.79 5.52 28.92
CA GLU A 300 -10.51 4.33 28.51
C GLU A 300 -10.84 4.40 27.02
N THR A 301 -10.15 3.61 26.21
CA THR A 301 -10.64 3.27 24.87
C THR A 301 -11.27 1.89 24.97
N THR A 302 -12.58 1.88 25.17
CA THR A 302 -13.44 0.70 25.12
C THR A 302 -13.39 0.12 23.71
N GLN A 303 -12.40 -0.74 23.45
CA GLN A 303 -12.36 -1.57 22.24
C GLN A 303 -13.43 -2.65 22.36
N SER A 304 -14.61 -2.34 21.81
CA SER A 304 -15.59 -3.31 21.38
C SER A 304 -15.03 -4.12 20.20
N SER A 305 -14.12 -5.06 20.47
CA SER A 305 -13.73 -6.10 19.52
C SER A 305 -14.23 -7.45 20.04
N THR A 306 -15.53 -7.67 19.90
CA THR A 306 -16.12 -9.00 20.12
C THR A 306 -17.00 -9.30 18.90
N PHE A 307 -16.68 -10.40 18.19
CA PHE A 307 -17.41 -11.04 17.07
C PHE A 307 -16.98 -10.82 15.61
N GLU A 308 -15.84 -10.19 15.27
CA GLU A 308 -15.44 -10.04 13.86
C GLU A 308 -14.24 -10.89 13.38
N ASP A 309 -13.66 -11.75 14.22
CA ASP A 309 -12.43 -12.48 13.87
C ASP A 309 -12.64 -13.83 13.15
N ASP A 310 -13.88 -14.34 13.05
CA ASP A 310 -14.23 -15.57 12.31
C ASP A 310 -14.95 -15.25 10.98
N ASP A 311 -14.42 -14.30 10.20
CA ASP A 311 -14.86 -14.11 8.82
C ASP A 311 -14.03 -15.02 7.89
N PRO A 312 -14.62 -16.08 7.28
CA PRO A 312 -13.91 -16.96 6.34
C PRO A 312 -13.38 -16.22 5.10
N ASN A 313 -13.82 -14.98 4.88
CA ASN A 313 -13.26 -14.12 3.85
C ASN A 313 -11.91 -13.51 4.24
N LYS A 314 -11.64 -13.28 5.54
CA LYS A 314 -10.33 -12.83 6.04
C LYS A 314 -9.28 -13.94 5.95
N GLU A 315 -9.66 -15.18 6.22
CA GLU A 315 -8.78 -16.34 6.06
C GLU A 315 -8.36 -16.54 4.59
N LYS A 316 -9.32 -16.52 3.67
CA LYS A 316 -9.03 -16.60 2.22
C LYS A 316 -8.18 -15.45 1.71
N GLU A 317 -8.38 -14.26 2.26
CA GLU A 317 -7.56 -13.11 1.91
C GLU A 317 -6.11 -13.30 2.40
N ALA A 318 -5.93 -13.83 3.63
CA ALA A 318 -4.63 -14.16 4.18
C ALA A 318 -3.93 -15.27 3.37
N GLU A 319 -4.66 -16.31 2.96
CA GLU A 319 -4.14 -17.38 2.08
C GLU A 319 -3.66 -16.80 0.75
N MET A 320 -4.47 -15.95 0.09
CA MET A 320 -4.09 -15.29 -1.16
C MET A 320 -2.86 -14.39 -0.99
N MET A 321 -2.73 -13.69 0.14
CA MET A 321 -1.54 -12.87 0.43
C MET A 321 -0.28 -13.73 0.61
N LEU A 322 -0.39 -14.86 1.30
CA LEU A 322 0.72 -15.81 1.48
C LEU A 322 1.14 -16.43 0.13
N GLU A 323 0.19 -16.87 -0.69
CA GLU A 323 0.45 -17.42 -2.03
C GLU A 323 1.23 -16.41 -2.91
N TYR A 324 0.88 -15.13 -2.85
CA TYR A 324 1.63 -14.08 -3.56
C TYR A 324 3.07 -13.91 -3.04
N ILE A 325 3.28 -13.99 -1.73
CA ILE A 325 4.61 -13.85 -1.13
C ILE A 325 5.48 -15.07 -1.47
N GLU A 326 4.92 -16.27 -1.36
CA GLU A 326 5.57 -17.52 -1.74
C GLU A 326 5.97 -17.49 -3.21
N LYS A 327 5.03 -17.11 -4.10
CA LYS A 327 5.33 -17.04 -5.53
C LYS A 327 6.42 -16.04 -5.86
N PHE A 328 6.45 -14.91 -5.15
CA PHE A 328 7.52 -13.93 -5.28
C PHE A 328 8.87 -14.52 -4.87
N ASN A 329 8.94 -15.22 -3.74
CA ASN A 329 10.20 -15.82 -3.27
C ASN A 329 10.67 -16.92 -4.24
N GLU A 330 9.78 -17.77 -4.76
CA GLU A 330 10.11 -18.76 -5.79
C GLU A 330 10.75 -18.11 -7.02
N LEU A 331 10.13 -17.05 -7.56
CA LEU A 331 10.67 -16.34 -8.73
C LEU A 331 12.03 -15.69 -8.43
N PHE A 332 12.24 -15.27 -7.19
CA PHE A 332 13.49 -14.65 -6.76
C PHE A 332 14.60 -15.69 -6.57
N GLU A 333 14.29 -16.88 -6.05
CA GLU A 333 15.22 -18.01 -5.93
C GLU A 333 15.58 -18.62 -7.29
N ASP A 334 14.66 -18.59 -8.25
CA ASP A 334 14.86 -19.00 -9.63
C ASP A 334 15.69 -18.00 -10.48
N ASP A 335 16.22 -16.93 -9.88
CA ASP A 335 16.90 -15.81 -10.55
C ASP A 335 16.06 -15.09 -11.64
N LYS A 336 14.72 -15.25 -11.62
CA LYS A 336 13.79 -14.60 -12.56
C LYS A 336 13.38 -13.22 -12.07
N PHE A 337 14.36 -12.34 -11.88
CA PHE A 337 14.16 -11.04 -11.25
C PHE A 337 13.17 -10.11 -11.96
N GLU A 338 13.12 -10.14 -13.30
CA GLU A 338 12.19 -9.33 -14.09
C GLU A 338 10.72 -9.75 -13.85
N GLU A 339 10.47 -11.06 -13.78
CA GLU A 339 9.15 -11.61 -13.51
C GLU A 339 8.76 -11.38 -12.05
N ALA A 340 9.70 -11.56 -11.12
CA ALA A 340 9.52 -11.25 -9.71
C ALA A 340 9.16 -9.76 -9.50
N ALA A 341 9.80 -8.86 -10.26
CA ALA A 341 9.53 -7.43 -10.22
C ALA A 341 8.11 -7.09 -10.66
N ILE A 342 7.67 -7.64 -11.80
CA ILE A 342 6.29 -7.46 -12.31
C ILE A 342 5.27 -8.06 -11.35
N HIS A 343 5.56 -9.23 -10.79
CA HIS A 343 4.71 -9.91 -9.81
C HIS A 343 4.53 -9.08 -8.53
N ALA A 344 5.64 -8.60 -7.95
CA ALA A 344 5.61 -7.75 -6.77
C ALA A 344 4.90 -6.41 -7.02
N ALA A 345 5.13 -5.80 -8.18
CA ALA A 345 4.53 -4.52 -8.54
C ALA A 345 3.00 -4.59 -8.71
N ASN A 346 2.47 -5.75 -9.13
CA ASN A 346 1.04 -6.01 -9.31
C ASN A 346 0.38 -6.69 -8.11
N SER A 347 1.08 -6.80 -6.98
CA SER A 347 0.56 -7.47 -5.79
C SER A 347 -0.72 -6.82 -5.25
N PRO A 348 -1.71 -7.63 -4.80
CA PRO A 348 -2.97 -7.12 -4.28
C PRO A 348 -2.71 -6.25 -3.04
N LYS A 349 -3.45 -5.15 -2.92
CA LYS A 349 -3.28 -4.15 -1.83
C LYS A 349 -1.83 -3.63 -1.68
N GLY A 350 -0.96 -3.87 -2.65
CA GLY A 350 0.45 -3.50 -2.58
C GLY A 350 1.26 -4.24 -1.51
N ILE A 351 0.88 -5.47 -1.12
CA ILE A 351 1.59 -6.25 -0.08
C ILE A 351 3.09 -6.41 -0.34
N LEU A 352 3.52 -6.44 -1.62
CA LEU A 352 4.92 -6.54 -2.01
C LEU A 352 5.50 -5.19 -2.49
N ARG A 353 4.71 -4.12 -2.50
CA ARG A 353 5.16 -2.74 -2.80
C ARG A 353 5.73 -2.09 -1.53
N THR A 354 6.74 -2.74 -0.95
CA THR A 354 7.31 -2.33 0.34
C THR A 354 8.80 -2.06 0.23
N GLN A 355 9.32 -1.30 1.19
CA GLN A 355 10.74 -0.99 1.28
C GLN A 355 11.60 -2.25 1.45
N ALA A 356 11.06 -3.29 2.10
CA ALA A 356 11.73 -4.58 2.26
C ALA A 356 11.88 -5.31 0.92
N THR A 357 10.84 -5.34 0.09
CA THR A 357 10.92 -5.92 -1.25
C THR A 357 11.92 -5.16 -2.12
N LEU A 358 11.91 -3.82 -2.06
CA LEU A 358 12.88 -2.98 -2.76
C LEU A 358 14.32 -3.31 -2.33
N ALA A 359 14.56 -3.47 -1.02
CA ALA A 359 15.87 -3.82 -0.49
C ALA A 359 16.37 -5.18 -1.02
N LYS A 360 15.50 -6.19 -1.13
CA LYS A 360 15.86 -7.48 -1.77
C LYS A 360 16.39 -7.27 -3.18
N PHE A 361 15.70 -6.49 -4.01
CA PHE A 361 16.16 -6.19 -5.37
C PHE A 361 17.46 -5.37 -5.41
N ARG A 362 17.67 -4.48 -4.45
CA ARG A 362 18.89 -3.66 -4.34
C ARG A 362 20.13 -4.49 -4.04
N ASP A 363 20.00 -5.58 -3.28
CA ASP A 363 21.13 -6.42 -2.90
C ASP A 363 21.62 -7.32 -4.06
N VAL A 364 20.82 -7.44 -5.13
CA VAL A 364 21.18 -8.18 -6.34
C VAL A 364 22.06 -7.32 -7.26
N LYS A 365 23.34 -7.68 -7.37
CA LYS A 365 24.33 -6.94 -8.17
C LYS A 365 24.40 -7.38 -9.64
N THR A 366 23.70 -8.42 -10.04
CA THR A 366 23.73 -8.97 -11.40
C THR A 366 22.78 -8.20 -12.33
N PRO A 367 23.29 -7.40 -13.29
CA PRO A 367 22.42 -6.76 -14.27
C PRO A 367 21.88 -7.82 -15.25
N TYR A 368 20.57 -7.80 -15.48
CA TYR A 368 19.91 -8.64 -16.47
C TYR A 368 19.36 -7.76 -17.60
N ARG A 369 19.70 -8.07 -18.86
CA ARG A 369 19.27 -7.31 -20.05
C ARG A 369 19.54 -5.78 -19.99
N GLY A 370 20.62 -5.36 -19.35
CA GLY A 370 21.09 -3.96 -19.40
C GLY A 370 20.40 -2.99 -18.41
N ARG A 371 19.60 -3.48 -17.46
CA ARG A 371 19.16 -2.71 -16.28
C ARG A 371 19.28 -3.54 -15.01
N SER A 372 19.40 -2.91 -13.84
CA SER A 372 19.42 -3.66 -12.59
C SER A 372 18.04 -4.22 -12.24
N PRO A 373 17.97 -5.33 -11.49
CA PRO A 373 16.72 -5.83 -10.90
C PRO A 373 15.95 -4.77 -10.11
N LEU A 374 16.66 -3.88 -9.42
CA LEU A 374 16.09 -2.74 -8.69
C LEU A 374 15.37 -1.77 -9.63
N LEU A 375 16.01 -1.38 -10.73
CA LEU A 375 15.39 -0.48 -11.70
C LEU A 375 14.22 -1.15 -12.44
N ALA A 376 14.30 -2.45 -12.72
CA ALA A 376 13.19 -3.22 -13.27
C ALA A 376 11.98 -3.24 -12.33
N PHE A 377 12.20 -3.45 -11.03
CA PHE A 377 11.14 -3.36 -10.01
C PHE A 377 10.54 -1.96 -9.91
N CYS A 378 11.36 -0.91 -9.91
CA CYS A 378 10.89 0.47 -9.91
C CYS A 378 10.04 0.78 -11.15
N ASP A 379 10.48 0.42 -12.35
CA ASP A 379 9.73 0.64 -13.58
C ASP A 379 8.40 -0.13 -13.61
N ALA A 380 8.41 -1.38 -13.14
CA ALA A 380 7.19 -2.18 -12.97
C ALA A 380 6.23 -1.52 -11.97
N MET A 381 6.73 -1.03 -10.82
CA MET A 381 5.92 -0.33 -9.83
C MET A 381 5.28 0.95 -10.38
N MET A 382 6.03 1.72 -11.17
CA MET A 382 5.52 2.94 -11.83
C MET A 382 4.48 2.60 -12.90
N SER A 383 4.67 1.49 -13.60
CA SER A 383 3.72 1.00 -14.61
C SER A 383 2.39 0.57 -13.99
N SER A 384 2.41 -0.02 -12.79
CA SER A 384 1.21 -0.48 -12.09
C SER A 384 0.54 0.56 -11.19
N VAL A 385 1.00 1.81 -11.11
CA VAL A 385 0.33 2.87 -10.30
C VAL A 385 -1.14 3.04 -10.70
N LYS A 386 -1.45 2.95 -12.00
CA LYS A 386 -2.83 3.07 -12.51
C LYS A 386 -3.73 1.92 -12.04
N SER A 387 -3.20 0.70 -11.99
CA SER A 387 -3.95 -0.49 -11.56
C SER A 387 -4.01 -0.64 -10.04
N ALA A 388 -2.97 -0.21 -9.33
CA ALA A 388 -2.89 -0.25 -7.87
C ALA A 388 -3.66 0.89 -7.17
N ALA A 389 -4.20 1.85 -7.94
CA ALA A 389 -4.95 3.03 -7.46
C ALA A 389 -4.22 3.92 -6.44
N SER A 390 -2.91 3.71 -6.21
CA SER A 390 -2.11 4.47 -5.27
C SER A 390 -0.66 4.62 -5.74
N ARG A 391 -0.08 5.79 -5.47
CA ARG A 391 1.34 6.09 -5.76
C ARG A 391 2.23 5.39 -4.74
N PRO A 392 3.49 5.10 -5.10
CA PRO A 392 4.46 4.66 -4.09
C PRO A 392 4.61 5.74 -3.02
N ASN A 393 4.86 5.34 -1.78
CA ASN A 393 5.13 6.29 -0.70
C ASN A 393 6.40 7.13 -0.99
N GLU A 394 6.66 8.12 -0.15
CA GLU A 394 7.80 9.03 -0.30
C GLU A 394 9.15 8.29 -0.35
N GLY A 395 9.37 7.33 0.57
CA GLY A 395 10.61 6.56 0.64
C GLY A 395 10.87 5.70 -0.60
N LEU A 396 9.86 4.98 -1.08
CA LEU A 396 9.93 4.17 -2.30
C LEU A 396 10.14 5.04 -3.53
N SER A 397 9.44 6.18 -3.62
CA SER A 397 9.60 7.12 -4.73
C SER A 397 11.02 7.69 -4.78
N LEU A 398 11.57 8.05 -3.62
CA LEU A 398 12.93 8.55 -3.49
C LEU A 398 13.97 7.51 -3.90
N ASP A 399 13.83 6.27 -3.44
CA ASP A 399 14.77 5.20 -3.76
C ASP A 399 14.69 4.76 -5.22
N CYS A 400 13.49 4.78 -5.82
CA CYS A 400 13.36 4.59 -7.27
C CYS A 400 13.99 5.71 -8.07
N CYS A 401 13.91 6.95 -7.59
CA CYS A 401 14.65 8.05 -8.21
C CYS A 401 16.17 7.85 -8.09
N LYS A 402 16.68 7.44 -6.92
CA LYS A 402 18.11 7.11 -6.74
C LYS A 402 18.56 6.00 -7.68
N ALA A 403 17.76 4.95 -7.84
CA ALA A 403 18.05 3.86 -8.77
C ALA A 403 18.17 4.37 -10.22
N GLY A 404 17.20 5.20 -10.66
CA GLY A 404 17.23 5.81 -11.99
C GLY A 404 18.44 6.73 -12.20
N ILE A 405 18.84 7.50 -11.18
CA ILE A 405 20.02 8.37 -11.24
C ILE A 405 21.30 7.54 -11.35
N ASN A 406 21.46 6.51 -10.51
CA ASN A 406 22.66 5.66 -10.48
C ASN A 406 22.90 4.92 -11.80
N GLU A 407 21.84 4.58 -12.52
CA GLU A 407 21.91 3.95 -13.85
C GLU A 407 21.86 4.95 -15.01
N ASN A 408 21.96 6.27 -14.73
CA ASN A 408 21.91 7.35 -15.73
C ASN A 408 20.63 7.36 -16.60
N ARG A 409 19.50 6.90 -16.04
CA ARG A 409 18.19 6.84 -16.72
C ARG A 409 17.30 8.03 -16.34
N LEU A 410 17.77 9.24 -16.64
CA LEU A 410 17.03 10.50 -16.43
C LEU A 410 15.73 10.56 -17.27
N ASP A 411 15.72 9.88 -18.41
CA ASP A 411 14.56 9.70 -19.28
C ASP A 411 13.39 8.99 -18.57
N LEU A 412 13.67 7.94 -17.79
CA LEU A 412 12.66 7.25 -17.00
C LEU A 412 12.11 8.14 -15.89
N ILE A 413 12.98 8.85 -15.17
CA ILE A 413 12.55 9.75 -14.10
C ILE A 413 11.68 10.88 -14.67
N TYR A 414 12.06 11.46 -15.81
CA TYR A 414 11.25 12.43 -16.54
C TYR A 414 9.88 11.86 -16.91
N HIS A 415 9.84 10.63 -17.43
CA HIS A 415 8.60 9.95 -17.78
C HIS A 415 7.70 9.71 -16.55
N TRP A 416 8.26 9.26 -15.43
CA TRP A 416 7.50 9.01 -14.21
C TRP A 416 6.94 10.31 -13.59
N LEU A 417 7.71 11.40 -13.64
CA LEU A 417 7.28 12.71 -13.15
C LEU A 417 6.20 13.36 -14.02
N THR A 418 6.33 13.26 -15.34
CA THR A 418 5.34 13.82 -16.29
C THR A 418 4.01 13.08 -16.22
N GLN A 419 4.03 11.78 -15.95
CA GLN A 419 2.82 10.97 -15.73
C GLN A 419 2.29 11.01 -14.29
N ASP A 420 2.90 11.82 -13.41
CA ASP A 420 2.50 12.00 -12.01
C ASP A 420 2.42 10.67 -11.22
N LYS A 421 3.38 9.75 -11.51
CA LYS A 421 3.46 8.41 -10.92
C LYS A 421 4.26 8.36 -9.61
N LEU A 422 5.13 9.35 -9.39
CA LEU A 422 5.97 9.47 -8.21
C LEU A 422 5.31 10.34 -7.15
N THR A 423 5.54 10.02 -5.88
CA THR A 423 5.33 10.96 -4.78
C THR A 423 6.57 11.84 -4.69
N VAL A 424 6.41 13.11 -5.07
CA VAL A 424 7.51 14.05 -5.22
C VAL A 424 7.96 14.56 -3.86
N THR A 425 9.27 14.59 -3.57
CA THR A 425 9.83 15.14 -2.32
C THR A 425 10.92 16.18 -2.60
N ALA A 426 11.23 17.03 -1.62
CA ALA A 426 12.30 18.04 -1.73
C ALA A 426 13.69 17.37 -1.93
N GLU A 427 13.96 16.31 -1.17
CA GLU A 427 15.20 15.53 -1.28
C GLU A 427 15.43 14.96 -2.69
N MET A 428 14.36 14.54 -3.37
CA MET A 428 14.44 14.04 -4.74
C MET A 428 14.91 15.13 -5.72
N GLY A 429 14.42 16.36 -5.54
CA GLY A 429 14.87 17.51 -6.34
C GLY A 429 16.35 17.82 -6.10
N GLN A 430 16.80 17.73 -4.85
CA GLN A 430 18.20 17.94 -4.48
C GLN A 430 19.11 16.86 -5.09
N LEU A 431 18.74 15.58 -5.00
CA LEU A 431 19.49 14.47 -5.60
C LEU A 431 19.68 14.66 -7.11
N ILE A 432 18.62 15.01 -7.84
CA ILE A 432 18.70 15.23 -9.30
C ILE A 432 19.58 16.44 -9.62
N ARG A 433 19.47 17.52 -8.84
CA ARG A 433 20.28 18.73 -9.02
C ARG A 433 21.76 18.45 -8.78
N ASP A 434 22.08 17.69 -7.74
CA ASP A 434 23.45 17.38 -7.31
C ASP A 434 24.11 16.36 -8.25
N HIS A 435 23.32 15.53 -8.94
CA HIS A 435 23.80 14.66 -10.02
C HIS A 435 24.28 15.45 -11.27
N CYS A 436 23.93 16.73 -11.40
CA CYS A 436 24.36 17.54 -12.53
C CYS A 436 25.86 17.90 -12.42
N SER A 437 26.66 17.44 -13.38
CA SER A 437 28.08 17.76 -13.53
C SER A 437 28.37 18.79 -14.63
N CYS A 438 27.34 19.36 -15.27
CA CYS A 438 27.52 20.36 -16.33
C CYS A 438 28.04 21.70 -15.80
N GLN A 439 28.80 22.41 -16.63
CA GLN A 439 29.01 23.85 -16.45
C GLN A 439 27.69 24.62 -16.68
N VAL A 440 27.63 25.87 -16.24
CA VAL A 440 26.49 26.76 -16.51
C VAL A 440 26.64 27.33 -17.94
N PRO A 441 25.63 27.20 -18.82
CA PRO A 441 24.30 26.62 -18.59
C PRO A 441 24.28 25.10 -18.66
N CYS A 442 23.49 24.48 -17.77
CA CYS A 442 23.28 23.03 -17.73
C CYS A 442 22.67 22.48 -19.03
N MET A 443 23.30 21.46 -19.61
CA MET A 443 22.87 20.82 -20.86
C MET A 443 22.27 19.41 -20.69
N CYS A 444 22.40 18.78 -19.51
CA CYS A 444 21.95 17.40 -19.29
C CYS A 444 20.47 17.24 -18.88
N GLY A 445 19.74 18.34 -18.72
CA GLY A 445 18.33 18.31 -18.31
C GLY A 445 18.08 18.14 -16.79
N CYS A 446 19.09 17.78 -15.99
CA CYS A 446 18.95 17.63 -14.52
C CYS A 446 18.37 18.88 -13.85
N GLN A 447 18.89 20.07 -14.18
CA GLN A 447 18.44 21.33 -13.57
C GLN A 447 16.97 21.65 -13.94
N ALA A 448 16.53 21.32 -15.15
CA ALA A 448 15.14 21.51 -15.55
C ALA A 448 14.19 20.53 -14.84
N LEU A 449 14.65 19.30 -14.61
CA LEU A 449 13.89 18.28 -13.91
C LEU A 449 13.76 18.60 -12.41
N ALA A 450 14.87 18.98 -11.76
CA ALA A 450 14.89 19.44 -10.38
C ALA A 450 14.00 20.69 -10.19
N GLN A 451 14.03 21.64 -11.14
CA GLN A 451 13.13 22.79 -11.15
C GLN A 451 11.66 22.38 -11.11
N ASN A 452 11.24 21.37 -11.90
CA ASN A 452 9.85 20.89 -11.89
C ASN A 452 9.44 20.36 -10.51
N ILE A 453 10.32 19.63 -9.86
CA ILE A 453 10.10 19.08 -8.50
C ILE A 453 9.97 20.21 -7.48
N PHE A 454 10.91 21.16 -7.46
CA PHE A 454 10.88 22.27 -6.51
C PHE A 454 9.67 23.19 -6.72
N MET A 455 9.19 23.35 -7.96
CA MET A 455 7.95 24.07 -8.23
C MET A 455 6.73 23.37 -7.62
N ARG A 456 6.64 22.03 -7.69
CA ARG A 456 5.55 21.28 -7.04
C ARG A 456 5.63 21.38 -5.51
N GLN A 457 6.85 21.40 -4.96
CA GLN A 457 7.12 21.52 -3.53
C GLN A 457 7.11 22.97 -3.00
N ARG A 458 6.87 23.97 -3.86
CA ARG A 458 6.87 25.40 -3.52
C ARG A 458 8.18 25.90 -2.89
N LEU A 459 9.31 25.27 -3.20
CA LEU A 459 10.64 25.69 -2.76
C LEU A 459 11.20 26.73 -3.72
N HIS A 460 10.75 27.98 -3.59
CA HIS A 460 11.07 29.07 -4.52
C HIS A 460 12.57 29.39 -4.66
N PRO A 461 13.39 29.42 -3.59
CA PRO A 461 14.83 29.66 -3.70
C PRO A 461 15.54 28.62 -4.57
N ASP A 462 15.18 27.34 -4.41
CA ASP A 462 15.75 26.24 -5.20
C ASP A 462 15.33 26.30 -6.67
N VAL A 463 14.10 26.74 -6.97
CA VAL A 463 13.63 26.99 -8.35
C VAL A 463 14.48 28.08 -9.01
N MET A 464 14.74 29.18 -8.30
CA MET A 464 15.58 30.28 -8.79
C MET A 464 17.01 29.80 -9.06
N LEU A 465 17.60 29.03 -8.14
CA LEU A 465 18.92 28.44 -8.33
C LEU A 465 18.97 27.52 -9.56
N CYS A 466 17.97 26.68 -9.76
CA CYS A 466 17.90 25.80 -10.94
C CYS A 466 17.79 26.60 -12.25
N LEU A 467 17.06 27.72 -12.26
CA LEU A 467 16.97 28.63 -13.41
C LEU A 467 18.30 29.32 -13.69
N LEU A 468 19.01 29.77 -12.65
CA LEU A 468 20.36 30.36 -12.79
C LEU A 468 21.36 29.35 -13.35
N ARG A 469 21.35 28.10 -12.86
CA ARG A 469 22.20 27.03 -13.41
C ARG A 469 21.85 26.63 -14.84
N GLN A 470 20.64 26.93 -15.32
CA GLN A 470 20.25 26.82 -16.72
C GLN A 470 20.67 28.05 -17.56
N GLY A 471 21.29 29.07 -16.97
CA GLY A 471 21.61 30.35 -17.63
C GLY A 471 20.42 31.29 -17.84
N LYS A 472 19.25 30.99 -17.25
CA LYS A 472 18.01 31.76 -17.41
C LYS A 472 17.86 32.81 -16.32
N VAL A 473 18.80 33.77 -16.26
CA VAL A 473 18.90 34.76 -15.19
C VAL A 473 17.66 35.65 -15.07
N HIS A 474 17.21 36.24 -16.18
CA HIS A 474 16.02 37.11 -16.18
C HIS A 474 14.77 36.37 -15.70
N MET A 475 14.59 35.11 -16.11
CA MET A 475 13.46 34.29 -15.68
C MET A 475 13.52 33.96 -14.18
N ALA A 476 14.72 33.73 -13.63
CA ALA A 476 14.89 33.49 -12.19
C ALA A 476 14.43 34.69 -11.36
N VAL A 477 14.87 35.89 -11.74
CA VAL A 477 14.49 37.13 -11.05
C VAL A 477 13.00 37.42 -11.20
N GLN A 478 12.45 37.30 -12.41
CA GLN A 478 11.03 37.50 -12.66
C GLN A 478 10.16 36.51 -11.88
N TYR A 479 10.58 35.24 -11.82
CA TYR A 479 9.91 34.22 -11.01
C TYR A 479 9.92 34.60 -9.52
N GLY A 480 11.08 35.00 -8.99
CA GLY A 480 11.22 35.48 -7.62
C GLY A 480 10.29 36.65 -7.29
N ARG A 481 10.19 37.65 -8.19
CA ARG A 481 9.24 38.78 -8.06
C ARG A 481 7.80 38.29 -8.01
N SER A 482 7.42 37.41 -8.93
CA SER A 482 6.03 36.91 -9.04
C SER A 482 5.57 36.10 -7.81
N LYS A 483 6.52 35.46 -7.12
CA LYS A 483 6.24 34.62 -5.93
C LYS A 483 6.62 35.30 -4.61
N GLY A 484 7.10 36.53 -4.63
CA GLY A 484 7.51 37.27 -3.43
C GLY A 484 8.70 36.65 -2.69
N SER A 485 9.58 35.91 -3.40
CA SER A 485 10.70 35.17 -2.80
C SER A 485 12.05 35.91 -2.87
N LEU A 486 12.04 37.21 -3.15
CA LEU A 486 13.23 38.06 -3.29
C LEU A 486 13.59 38.72 -1.96
N SER A 487 14.05 37.93 -0.99
CA SER A 487 14.73 38.50 0.18
C SER A 487 16.22 38.69 -0.11
N ASP A 488 16.83 39.67 0.57
CA ASP A 488 18.27 39.95 0.46
C ASP A 488 19.11 38.70 0.76
N GLU A 489 18.71 37.93 1.78
CA GLU A 489 19.38 36.68 2.16
C GLU A 489 19.37 35.65 1.04
N VAL A 490 18.22 35.47 0.37
CA VAL A 490 18.07 34.53 -0.75
C VAL A 490 18.95 34.99 -1.92
N LEU A 491 18.89 36.27 -2.28
CA LEU A 491 19.69 36.83 -3.36
C LEU A 491 21.19 36.69 -3.11
N LEU A 492 21.65 36.96 -1.88
CA LEU A 492 23.05 36.80 -1.50
C LEU A 492 23.49 35.33 -1.55
N ASN A 493 22.63 34.41 -1.13
CA ASN A 493 22.90 32.98 -1.23
C ASN A 493 23.02 32.53 -2.69
N LEU A 494 22.15 33.03 -3.58
CA LEU A 494 22.22 32.74 -5.02
C LEU A 494 23.51 33.27 -5.67
N VAL A 495 23.97 34.47 -5.30
CA VAL A 495 25.25 35.02 -5.76
C VAL A 495 26.43 34.16 -5.31
N LYS A 496 26.41 33.66 -4.07
CA LYS A 496 27.46 32.76 -3.55
C LYS A 496 27.47 31.41 -4.25
N GLN A 497 26.30 30.86 -4.59
CA GLN A 497 26.18 29.52 -5.18
C GLN A 497 26.35 29.47 -6.69
N CYS A 498 25.95 30.53 -7.41
CA CYS A 498 25.98 30.58 -8.88
C CYS A 498 26.37 31.98 -9.39
N PRO A 499 27.62 32.42 -9.14
CA PRO A 499 28.08 33.74 -9.57
C PRO A 499 28.11 33.83 -11.10
N SER A 500 27.47 34.86 -11.66
CA SER A 500 27.54 35.15 -13.08
C SER A 500 27.48 36.66 -13.32
N VAL A 501 28.12 37.13 -14.40
CA VAL A 501 28.16 38.56 -14.75
C VAL A 501 26.73 39.08 -14.98
N GLN A 502 25.91 38.30 -15.69
CA GLN A 502 24.50 38.64 -15.93
C GLN A 502 23.70 38.75 -14.62
N LEU A 503 23.92 37.84 -13.65
CA LEU A 503 23.28 37.94 -12.35
C LEU A 503 23.68 39.23 -11.63
N VAL A 504 24.98 39.56 -11.60
CA VAL A 504 25.48 40.80 -10.98
C VAL A 504 24.88 42.03 -11.65
N ASP A 505 24.85 42.07 -12.99
CA ASP A 505 24.29 43.19 -13.75
C ASP A 505 22.79 43.36 -13.46
N THR A 506 22.03 42.26 -13.36
CA THR A 506 20.59 42.31 -13.01
C THR A 506 20.31 42.71 -11.56
N LEU A 507 21.18 42.33 -10.61
CA LEU A 507 21.00 42.69 -9.20
C LEU A 507 21.35 44.14 -8.91
N LEU A 508 22.34 44.67 -9.62
CA LEU A 508 22.82 46.04 -9.48
C LEU A 508 22.15 47.02 -10.44
N ASP A 509 21.21 46.52 -11.24
CA ASP A 509 20.47 47.27 -12.25
C ASP A 509 21.38 48.10 -13.17
N TYR A 510 22.48 47.47 -13.61
CA TYR A 510 23.53 48.15 -14.39
C TYR A 510 23.01 48.72 -15.72
N GLU A 511 21.98 48.09 -16.30
CA GLU A 511 21.34 48.50 -17.56
C GLU A 511 20.23 49.57 -17.39
N GLY A 512 19.91 49.99 -16.16
CA GLY A 512 18.97 51.09 -15.88
C GLY A 512 17.50 50.74 -16.06
N GLY A 513 17.04 49.68 -15.39
CA GLY A 513 15.64 49.26 -15.34
C GLY A 513 14.74 50.18 -14.50
N LYS A 514 13.42 49.99 -14.63
CA LYS A 514 12.40 50.79 -13.91
C LYS A 514 12.34 50.52 -12.41
N ASP A 515 12.90 49.41 -11.94
CA ASP A 515 12.71 48.90 -10.58
C ASP A 515 13.89 49.21 -9.63
N GLY A 516 14.97 49.81 -10.14
CA GLY A 516 16.18 50.08 -9.38
C GLY A 516 16.97 48.82 -8.98
N PRO A 517 18.13 48.99 -8.32
CA PRO A 517 18.97 47.87 -7.89
C PRO A 517 18.25 47.04 -6.81
N LEU A 518 18.29 45.72 -6.97
CA LEU A 518 17.74 44.76 -6.01
C LEU A 518 18.61 44.64 -4.76
N LEU A 519 19.92 44.90 -4.88
CA LEU A 519 20.85 44.90 -3.75
C LEU A 519 21.87 46.04 -3.88
N PRO A 520 22.40 46.58 -2.76
CA PRO A 520 23.48 47.55 -2.82
C PRO A 520 24.77 46.93 -3.37
N ALA A 521 25.49 47.68 -4.23
CA ALA A 521 26.73 47.23 -4.86
C ALA A 521 27.79 46.73 -3.86
N GLY A 522 27.93 47.40 -2.72
CA GLY A 522 28.86 46.99 -1.67
C GLY A 522 28.58 45.57 -1.15
N VAL A 523 27.30 45.21 -0.99
CA VAL A 523 26.88 43.91 -0.44
C VAL A 523 27.08 42.79 -1.47
N VAL A 524 26.82 43.06 -2.75
CA VAL A 524 27.08 42.08 -3.83
C VAL A 524 28.59 41.85 -3.98
N LEU A 525 29.40 42.92 -3.93
CA LEU A 525 30.85 42.83 -4.03
C LEU A 525 31.50 42.11 -2.84
N THR A 526 31.00 42.30 -1.61
CA THR A 526 31.46 41.51 -0.46
C THR A 526 31.08 40.05 -0.60
N ALA A 527 29.86 39.73 -1.05
CA ALA A 527 29.46 38.34 -1.30
C ALA A 527 30.30 37.64 -2.38
N LEU A 528 30.69 38.36 -3.45
CA LEU A 528 31.62 37.84 -4.47
C LEU A 528 33.03 37.64 -3.91
N LYS A 529 33.50 38.52 -3.02
CA LYS A 529 34.79 38.37 -2.35
C LYS A 529 34.79 37.15 -1.43
N ASP A 530 33.75 36.99 -0.61
CA ASP A 530 33.62 35.89 0.35
C ASP A 530 33.50 34.52 -0.34
N SER A 531 32.91 34.47 -1.54
CA SER A 531 32.80 33.25 -2.35
C SER A 531 34.03 32.95 -3.20
N GLY A 532 35.10 33.75 -3.12
CA GLY A 532 36.33 33.57 -3.90
C GLY A 532 36.24 34.03 -5.37
N ASN A 533 35.15 34.68 -5.77
CA ASN A 533 34.88 35.15 -7.14
C ASN A 533 35.21 36.64 -7.33
N TRP A 534 36.21 37.15 -6.62
CA TRP A 534 36.58 38.57 -6.64
C TRP A 534 37.00 39.09 -8.01
N THR A 535 37.52 38.22 -8.88
CA THR A 535 37.87 38.55 -10.27
C THR A 535 36.68 39.10 -11.05
N MET A 536 35.48 38.53 -10.84
CA MET A 536 34.24 38.99 -11.45
C MET A 536 33.83 40.36 -10.91
N GLY A 537 33.91 40.56 -9.59
CA GLY A 537 33.64 41.85 -8.95
C GLY A 537 34.58 42.96 -9.43
N LYS A 538 35.88 42.66 -9.57
CA LYS A 538 36.87 43.59 -10.13
C LYS A 538 36.57 43.94 -11.58
N GLY A 539 36.21 42.94 -12.40
CA GLY A 539 35.82 43.16 -13.79
C GLY A 539 34.57 44.04 -13.93
N TRP A 540 33.58 43.84 -13.06
CA TRP A 540 32.40 44.70 -13.00
C TRP A 540 32.73 46.14 -12.59
N LEU A 541 33.56 46.34 -11.55
CA LEU A 541 34.04 47.66 -11.14
C LEU A 541 34.82 48.39 -12.25
N GLN A 542 35.66 47.67 -13.00
CA GLN A 542 36.36 48.23 -14.15
C GLN A 542 35.38 48.64 -15.26
N LYS A 543 34.37 47.82 -15.58
CA LYS A 543 33.32 48.20 -16.52
C LYS A 543 32.58 49.46 -16.08
N LEU A 544 32.29 49.60 -14.79
CA LEU A 544 31.63 50.80 -14.26
C LEU A 544 32.50 52.06 -14.35
N MET A 545 33.80 51.95 -14.07
CA MET A 545 34.73 53.08 -14.13
C MET A 545 35.07 53.51 -15.57
N TYR A 546 35.23 52.55 -16.50
CA TYR A 546 35.66 52.84 -17.88
C TYR A 546 34.51 52.86 -18.91
N GLY A 547 33.37 52.23 -18.61
CA GLY A 547 32.22 52.13 -19.53
C GLY A 547 31.37 53.40 -19.63
N ARG A 548 31.46 54.33 -18.67
CA ARG A 548 30.79 55.65 -18.75
C ARG A 548 31.57 56.71 -19.54
N CYS A 549 32.77 56.42 -20.03
CA CYS A 549 33.54 57.34 -20.88
C CYS A 549 33.12 57.34 -22.36
N GLY A 550 32.08 56.60 -22.77
CA GLY A 550 31.70 56.40 -24.19
C GLY A 550 30.41 57.08 -24.66
N THR A 551 29.65 57.75 -23.80
CA THR A 551 28.40 58.44 -24.19
C THR A 551 28.46 59.89 -23.76
N GLY A 552 29.20 60.69 -24.53
CA GLY A 552 29.42 62.10 -24.26
C GLY A 552 30.21 62.77 -25.39
N VAL A 553 29.73 62.64 -26.63
CA VAL A 553 29.93 63.62 -27.72
C VAL A 553 28.63 63.74 -28.48
#